data_AF-A0A542ZTK5-F1
#
_entry.id   AF-A0A542ZTK5-F1
#
_cell.length_a   1.000
_cell.length_b   1.000
_cell.length_c   1.000
_cell.angle_alpha   90.00
_cell.angle_beta   90.00
_cell.angle_gamma   90.00
#
_symmetry.space_group_name_H-M   'P 1'
#
loop_
_entity.id
_entity.type
_entity.pdbx_description
1 polymer ?
#
loop_
_entity_poly.entity_id
_entity_poly.type
_entity_poly.pdbx_seq_one_letter_code
_entity_poly.pdbx_strand_id
1 'polypeptide(L)'
;MPHATQPQAGVGGTVSRHLRHRRAVLRAELAATGHWRRLIRAKIDLTVARGAGPGPLTAESGGARHLNALNTDLRTLMTIPASGFALTDLPALRDLDKRLASHESAVRRELMDVTDRLVEHLADDGLAKQPM
;
A
#
# COMPACT_ATOMS: atom_id res chain seq x y z
N MET A 1 24.16 -11.76 -54.60
CA MET A 1 24.00 -12.25 -53.21
C MET A 1 23.25 -11.17 -52.43
N PRO A 2 21.91 -11.25 -52.30
CA PRO A 2 21.15 -10.24 -51.57
C PRO A 2 21.12 -10.59 -50.07
N HIS A 3 21.39 -9.59 -49.23
CA HIS A 3 21.27 -9.67 -47.77
C HIS A 3 19.80 -9.80 -47.38
N ALA A 4 19.46 -10.91 -46.72
CA ALA A 4 18.18 -11.07 -46.05
C ALA A 4 18.21 -10.33 -44.70
N THR A 5 17.60 -9.15 -44.65
CA THR A 5 17.24 -8.48 -43.39
C THR A 5 16.04 -9.21 -42.80
N GLN A 6 16.29 -10.15 -41.89
CA GLN A 6 15.27 -10.79 -41.06
C GLN A 6 14.85 -9.88 -39.87
N PRO A 7 13.66 -10.11 -39.28
CA PRO A 7 12.77 -9.05 -38.83
C PRO A 7 13.00 -8.59 -37.38
N GLN A 8 13.05 -7.27 -37.19
CA GLN A 8 13.07 -6.56 -35.90
C GLN A 8 11.84 -6.85 -34.99
N ALA A 9 10.79 -7.49 -35.52
CA ALA A 9 9.52 -7.72 -34.83
C ALA A 9 9.59 -8.66 -33.61
N GLY A 10 10.56 -9.57 -33.54
CA GLY A 10 10.70 -10.52 -32.43
C GLY A 10 11.29 -9.92 -31.15
N VAL A 11 12.11 -8.88 -31.28
CA VAL A 11 12.79 -8.22 -30.15
C VAL A 11 11.81 -7.30 -29.41
N GLY A 12 10.99 -6.53 -30.15
CA GLY A 12 9.99 -5.64 -29.54
C GLY A 12 8.97 -6.39 -28.67
N GLY A 13 8.42 -7.50 -29.16
CA GLY A 13 7.45 -8.30 -28.40
C GLY A 13 8.02 -8.93 -27.10
N THR A 14 9.33 -9.19 -27.06
CA THR A 14 10.01 -9.73 -25.87
C THR A 14 10.19 -8.64 -24.81
N VAL A 15 10.56 -7.42 -25.23
CA VAL A 15 10.71 -6.26 -24.36
C VAL A 15 9.37 -5.85 -23.73
N SER A 16 8.29 -5.72 -24.52
CA SER A 16 7.00 -5.36 -23.94
C SER A 16 6.44 -6.45 -23.02
N ARG A 17 6.70 -7.74 -23.28
CA ARG A 17 6.34 -8.83 -22.37
C ARG A 17 7.08 -8.69 -21.04
N HIS A 18 8.38 -8.40 -21.07
CA HIS A 18 9.18 -8.18 -19.87
C HIS A 18 8.67 -6.99 -19.04
N LEU A 19 8.38 -5.86 -19.69
CA LEU A 19 7.83 -4.66 -19.04
C LEU A 19 6.45 -4.93 -18.40
N ARG A 20 5.56 -5.65 -19.09
CA ARG A 20 4.26 -6.06 -18.53
C ARG A 20 4.43 -6.96 -17.30
N HIS A 21 5.36 -7.91 -17.36
CA HIS A 21 5.66 -8.77 -16.22
C HIS A 21 6.20 -7.96 -15.03
N ARG A 22 7.18 -7.08 -15.25
CA ARG A 22 7.73 -6.21 -14.21
C ARG A 22 6.64 -5.32 -13.60
N ARG A 23 5.77 -4.72 -14.42
CA ARG A 23 4.62 -3.93 -13.97
C ARG A 23 3.67 -4.74 -13.08
N ALA A 24 3.40 -6.00 -13.42
CA ALA A 24 2.54 -6.87 -12.61
C ALA A 24 3.17 -7.17 -11.24
N VAL A 25 4.47 -7.47 -11.21
CA VAL A 25 5.23 -7.68 -9.96
C VAL A 25 5.18 -6.44 -9.07
N LEU A 26 5.49 -5.26 -9.62
CA LEU A 26 5.48 -4.00 -8.87
C LEU A 26 4.09 -3.66 -8.31
N ARG A 27 3.01 -3.97 -9.04
CA ARG A 27 1.64 -3.78 -8.53
C ARG A 27 1.32 -4.70 -7.36
N ALA A 28 1.76 -5.96 -7.42
CA ALA A 28 1.58 -6.91 -6.33
C ALA A 28 2.35 -6.48 -5.07
N GLU A 29 3.60 -6.04 -5.26
CA GLU A 29 4.44 -5.49 -4.19
C GLU A 29 3.84 -4.24 -3.56
N LEU A 30 3.31 -3.32 -4.38
CA LEU A 30 2.62 -2.12 -3.90
C LEU A 30 1.38 -2.47 -3.06
N ALA A 31 0.58 -3.45 -3.50
CA ALA A 31 -0.59 -3.91 -2.78
C ALA A 31 -0.23 -4.55 -1.43
N ALA A 32 0.80 -5.41 -1.42
CA ALA A 32 1.31 -6.03 -0.21
C ALA A 32 1.85 -4.99 0.77
N THR A 33 2.65 -4.04 0.29
CA THR A 33 3.18 -2.93 1.11
C THR A 33 2.06 -2.11 1.73
N GLY A 34 1.05 -1.74 0.94
CA GLY A 34 -0.12 -1.01 1.43
C GLY A 34 -0.92 -1.79 2.47
N HIS A 35 -1.03 -3.11 2.33
CA HIS A 35 -1.66 -3.97 3.35
C HIS A 35 -0.87 -3.95 4.66
N TRP A 36 0.45 -4.18 4.61
CA TRP A 36 1.30 -4.15 5.80
C TRP A 36 1.28 -2.81 6.54
N ARG A 37 1.29 -1.69 5.81
CA ARG A 37 1.17 -0.37 6.42
C ARG A 37 -0.14 -0.17 7.17
N ARG A 38 -1.27 -0.64 6.62
CA ARG A 38 -2.56 -0.61 7.31
C ARG A 38 -2.54 -1.41 8.61
N LEU A 39 -1.94 -2.61 8.59
CA LEU A 39 -1.80 -3.43 9.79
C LEU A 39 -0.93 -2.75 10.86
N ILE A 40 0.19 -2.14 10.46
CA ILE A 40 1.08 -1.45 11.40
C ILE A 40 0.39 -0.23 12.02
N ARG A 41 -0.33 0.57 11.22
CA ARG A 41 -1.10 1.71 11.73
C ARG A 41 -2.18 1.26 12.71
N ALA A 42 -2.95 0.24 12.38
CA ALA A 42 -3.94 -0.33 13.30
C ALA A 42 -3.28 -0.80 14.61
N LYS A 43 -2.09 -1.43 14.54
CA LYS A 43 -1.34 -1.82 15.74
C LYS A 43 -0.86 -0.62 16.55
N ILE A 44 -0.39 0.44 15.91
CA ILE A 44 -0.02 1.71 16.58
C ILE A 44 -1.25 2.29 17.29
N ASP A 45 -2.39 2.39 16.59
CA ASP A 45 -3.62 2.97 17.13
C ASP A 45 -4.09 2.19 18.36
N LEU A 46 -4.09 0.85 18.31
CA LEU A 46 -4.45 0.00 19.45
C LEU A 46 -3.45 0.14 20.61
N THR A 47 -2.15 0.27 20.31
CA THR A 47 -1.12 0.46 21.35
C THR A 47 -1.27 1.82 22.04
N VAL A 48 -1.58 2.88 21.29
CA VAL A 48 -1.86 4.22 21.83
C VAL A 48 -3.16 4.22 22.63
N ALA A 49 -4.23 3.65 22.09
CA ALA A 49 -5.54 3.57 22.76
C ALA A 49 -5.45 2.85 24.12
N ARG A 50 -4.58 1.84 24.21
CA ARG A 50 -4.29 1.17 25.48
C ARG A 50 -3.55 2.07 26.47
N GLY A 51 -2.54 2.81 26.02
CA GLY A 51 -1.73 3.66 26.90
C GLY A 51 -2.47 4.90 27.41
N ALA A 52 -3.26 5.54 26.55
CA ALA A 52 -4.05 6.72 26.91
C ALA A 52 -5.38 6.38 27.56
N GLY A 53 -5.99 5.25 27.18
CA GLY A 53 -7.37 4.89 27.52
C GLY A 53 -8.39 5.78 26.80
N PRO A 54 -9.47 5.22 26.22
CA PRO A 54 -10.55 6.06 25.70
C PRO A 54 -11.25 6.78 26.86
N GLY A 55 -11.44 8.10 26.72
CA GLY A 55 -12.25 8.89 27.64
C GLY A 55 -13.74 8.52 27.55
N PRO A 56 -14.53 8.73 28.61
CA PRO A 56 -15.97 8.47 28.57
C PRO A 56 -16.67 9.44 27.61
N LEU A 57 -17.74 8.97 26.97
CA LEU A 57 -18.65 9.83 26.24
C LEU A 57 -19.36 10.76 27.24
N THR A 58 -19.29 12.07 27.00
CA THR A 58 -19.95 13.10 27.81
C THR A 58 -21.09 13.74 27.01
N ALA A 59 -22.20 14.06 27.68
CA ALA A 59 -23.25 14.90 27.11
C ALA A 59 -23.16 16.29 27.74
N GLU A 60 -23.12 17.34 26.92
CA GLU A 60 -23.31 18.71 27.41
C GLU A 60 -24.78 19.02 27.73
N SER A 61 -25.73 18.17 27.29
CA SER A 61 -27.16 18.37 27.53
C SER A 61 -27.93 17.05 27.63
N GLY A 62 -28.49 16.76 28.81
CA GLY A 62 -29.69 15.92 29.05
C GLY A 62 -29.62 14.39 28.85
N GLY A 63 -28.65 13.83 28.12
CA GLY A 63 -28.62 12.41 27.71
C GLY A 63 -27.99 11.39 28.68
N ALA A 64 -27.83 11.72 29.97
CA ALA A 64 -26.93 11.02 30.89
C ALA A 64 -27.18 9.51 31.03
N ARG A 65 -28.43 9.04 31.03
CA ARG A 65 -28.75 7.62 31.25
C ARG A 65 -28.38 6.74 30.05
N HIS A 66 -28.61 7.20 28.82
CA HIS A 66 -28.26 6.47 27.61
C HIS A 66 -26.73 6.41 27.43
N LEU A 67 -26.04 7.50 27.74
CA LEU A 67 -24.57 7.54 27.72
C LEU A 67 -23.93 6.62 28.76
N ASN A 68 -24.53 6.48 29.94
CA ASN A 68 -24.01 5.56 30.96
C ASN A 68 -24.08 4.09 30.51
N ALA A 69 -25.16 3.69 29.83
CA ALA A 69 -25.26 2.34 29.25
C ALA A 69 -24.20 2.14 28.15
N LEU A 70 -24.07 3.09 27.22
CA LEU A 70 -23.07 3.03 26.16
C LEU A 70 -21.64 3.03 26.69
N ASN A 71 -21.31 3.85 27.69
CA ASN A 71 -19.98 3.87 28.31
C ASN A 71 -19.67 2.52 29.00
N THR A 72 -20.67 1.87 29.60
CA THR A 72 -20.51 0.52 30.17
C THR A 72 -20.19 -0.50 29.07
N ASP A 73 -20.96 -0.50 27.98
CA ASP A 73 -20.76 -1.40 26.85
C ASP A 73 -19.39 -1.17 26.18
N LEU A 74 -18.99 0.09 26.00
CA LEU A 74 -17.68 0.44 25.45
C LEU A 74 -16.53 -0.04 26.35
N ARG A 75 -16.61 0.15 27.68
CA ARG A 75 -15.57 -0.33 28.60
C ARG A 75 -15.45 -1.84 28.59
N THR A 76 -16.58 -2.55 28.53
CA THR A 76 -16.60 -4.01 28.54
C THR A 76 -16.08 -4.60 27.23
N LEU A 77 -16.55 -4.10 26.08
CA LEU A 77 -16.20 -4.65 24.76
C LEU A 77 -14.85 -4.16 24.21
N MET A 78 -14.41 -2.95 24.57
CA MET A 78 -13.19 -2.34 24.01
C MET A 78 -11.95 -2.53 24.90
N THR A 79 -11.98 -3.48 25.83
CA THR A 79 -10.79 -3.81 26.62
C THR A 79 -9.72 -4.43 25.73
N ILE A 80 -8.62 -3.69 25.50
CA ILE A 80 -7.50 -4.14 24.68
C ILE A 80 -6.57 -5.02 25.54
N PRO A 81 -6.29 -6.27 25.14
CA PRO A 81 -5.40 -7.16 25.88
C PRO A 81 -3.99 -6.60 26.06
N ALA A 82 -3.35 -7.01 27.16
CA ALA A 82 -2.01 -6.56 27.47
C ALA A 82 -0.92 -7.16 26.57
N SER A 83 -1.17 -8.35 26.05
CA SER A 83 -0.26 -9.06 25.17
C SER A 83 -0.30 -8.46 23.76
N GLY A 84 0.87 -8.24 23.16
CA GLY A 84 1.00 -7.82 21.76
C GLY A 84 0.89 -6.32 21.48
N PHE A 85 0.54 -5.49 22.46
CA PHE A 85 0.41 -4.02 22.34
C PHE A 85 1.20 -3.28 23.43
N ALA A 86 2.49 -3.57 23.56
CA ALA A 86 3.35 -2.91 24.54
C ALA A 86 3.68 -1.48 24.07
N LEU A 87 3.53 -0.49 24.95
CA LEU A 87 3.82 0.92 24.61
C LEU A 87 5.28 1.14 24.20
N THR A 88 6.19 0.30 24.71
CA THR A 88 7.61 0.26 24.36
C THR A 88 7.86 -0.07 22.89
N ASP A 89 6.91 -0.71 22.19
CA ASP A 89 7.04 -1.08 20.79
C ASP A 89 6.71 0.10 19.85
N LEU A 90 6.10 1.18 20.35
CA LEU A 90 5.65 2.31 19.52
C LEU A 90 6.75 2.95 18.66
N PRO A 91 7.97 3.21 19.18
CA PRO A 91 9.05 3.75 18.36
C PRO A 91 9.39 2.82 17.19
N ALA A 92 9.54 1.52 17.46
CA ALA A 92 9.85 0.52 16.44
C ALA A 92 8.74 0.39 15.38
N LEU A 93 7.47 0.43 15.80
CA LEU A 93 6.32 0.40 14.88
C LEU A 93 6.27 1.64 13.99
N ARG A 94 6.52 2.83 14.54
CA ARG A 94 6.57 4.09 13.77
C ARG A 94 7.72 4.08 12.77
N ASP A 95 8.88 3.60 13.17
CA ASP A 95 10.03 3.51 12.27
C ASP A 95 9.81 2.47 11.16
N LEU A 96 9.09 1.38 11.45
CA LEU A 96 8.68 0.43 10.43
C LEU A 96 7.67 1.04 9.44
N ASP A 97 6.66 1.80 9.90
CA ASP A 97 5.74 2.50 8.97
C ASP A 97 6.48 3.51 8.10
N LYS A 98 7.45 4.25 8.64
CA LYS A 98 8.29 5.18 7.84
C LYS A 98 9.08 4.43 6.78
N ARG A 99 9.74 3.32 7.14
CA ARG A 99 10.51 2.50 6.20
C ARG A 99 9.63 1.94 5.08
N LEU A 100 8.44 1.44 5.43
CA LEU A 100 7.46 0.99 4.44
C LEU A 100 6.92 2.13 3.57
N ALA A 101 6.72 3.33 4.12
CA ALA A 101 6.32 4.51 3.36
C ALA A 101 7.36 4.88 2.30
N SER A 102 8.64 4.86 2.68
CA SER A 102 9.76 5.12 1.77
C SER A 102 9.84 4.05 0.68
N HIS A 103 9.68 2.78 1.06
CA HIS A 103 9.66 1.66 0.12
C HIS A 103 8.47 1.75 -0.86
N GLU A 104 7.26 1.99 -0.36
CA GLU A 104 6.06 2.17 -1.18
C GLU A 104 6.23 3.32 -2.19
N SER A 105 6.87 4.41 -1.77
CA SER A 105 7.17 5.55 -2.64
C SER A 105 8.19 5.19 -3.73
N ALA A 106 9.19 4.35 -3.41
CA ALA A 106 10.15 3.85 -4.38
C ALA A 106 9.48 2.92 -5.41
N VAL A 107 8.66 1.97 -4.94
CA VAL A 107 7.90 1.05 -5.81
C VAL A 107 6.94 1.81 -6.73
N ARG A 108 6.28 2.88 -6.24
CA ARG A 108 5.42 3.74 -7.07
C ARG A 108 6.20 4.44 -8.19
N ARG A 109 7.38 4.99 -7.87
CA ARG A 109 8.23 5.64 -8.88
C ARG A 109 8.66 4.63 -9.94
N GLU A 110 9.13 3.47 -9.52
CA GLU A 110 9.54 2.42 -10.47
C GLU A 110 8.36 1.93 -11.33
N LEU A 111 7.16 1.81 -10.74
CA LEU A 111 5.96 1.44 -11.48
C LEU A 111 5.59 2.48 -12.54
N MET A 112 5.78 3.77 -12.24
CA MET A 112 5.61 4.86 -13.19
C MET A 112 6.61 4.74 -14.33
N ASP A 113 7.92 4.63 -14.03
CA ASP A 113 8.98 4.50 -15.02
C ASP A 113 8.77 3.29 -15.96
N VAL A 114 8.36 2.14 -15.41
CA VAL A 114 8.06 0.93 -16.21
C VAL A 114 6.81 1.13 -17.06
N THR A 115 5.83 1.88 -16.56
CA THR A 115 4.62 2.18 -17.34
C THR A 115 4.93 3.12 -18.48
N ASP A 116 5.75 4.15 -18.27
CA ASP A 116 6.15 5.11 -19.30
C ASP A 116 6.94 4.40 -20.42
N ARG A 117 7.94 3.59 -20.07
CA ARG A 117 8.69 2.75 -21.04
C ARG A 117 7.79 1.79 -21.81
N LEU A 118 6.77 1.23 -21.16
CA LEU A 118 5.82 0.33 -21.84
C LEU A 118 4.96 1.12 -22.84
N VAL A 119 4.55 2.34 -22.52
CA VAL A 119 3.78 3.20 -23.43
C VAL A 119 4.64 3.61 -24.62
N GLU A 120 5.87 4.06 -24.40
CA GLU A 120 6.84 4.40 -25.45
C GLU A 120 7.06 3.22 -26.40
N HIS A 121 7.37 2.03 -25.85
CA HIS A 121 7.61 0.83 -26.65
C HIS A 121 6.38 0.41 -27.47
N LEU A 122 5.17 0.56 -26.91
CA LEU A 122 3.93 0.25 -27.63
C LEU A 122 3.62 1.27 -28.73
N ALA A 123 3.96 2.55 -28.53
CA ALA A 123 3.82 3.58 -29.56
C ALA A 123 4.76 3.31 -30.74
N ASP A 124 6.03 2.99 -30.46
CA ASP A 124 7.04 2.67 -31.48
C ASP A 124 6.68 1.39 -32.26
N ASP A 125 6.25 0.33 -31.57
CA ASP A 125 5.79 -0.92 -32.19
C ASP A 125 4.52 -0.70 -33.06
N GLY A 126 3.66 0.25 -32.67
CA GLY A 126 2.44 0.60 -33.39
C GLY A 126 2.71 1.38 -34.67
N LEU A 127 3.64 2.35 -34.61
CA LEU A 127 4.10 3.11 -35.77
C LEU A 127 4.85 2.22 -36.77
N ALA A 128 5.63 1.24 -36.30
CA ALA A 128 6.33 0.28 -37.17
C ALA A 128 5.40 -0.68 -37.93
N LYS A 129 4.15 -0.86 -37.46
CA LYS A 129 3.16 -1.78 -38.04
C LYS A 129 2.13 -1.13 -38.96
N GLN A 130 2.14 0.20 -39.12
CA GLN A 130 1.34 0.90 -40.12
C GLN A 130 2.19 1.15 -41.39
N PRO A 131 2.16 0.26 -42.40
CA PRO A 131 2.62 0.64 -43.72
C PRO A 131 1.58 1.59 -44.34
N MET A 132 2.05 2.74 -44.82
CA MET A 132 1.32 3.58 -45.79
C MET A 132 1.07 2.80 -47.08
#